data_AF-A0A100WQ54-F1
#
_entry.id   AF-A0A100WQ54-F1
#
_cell.length_a   1.000
_cell.length_b   1.000
_cell.length_c   1.000
_cell.angle_alpha   90.00
_cell.angle_beta   90.00
_cell.angle_gamma   90.00
#
_symmetry.space_group_name_H-M   'P 1'
#
loop_
_entity.id
_entity.type
_entity.pdbx_description
1 polymer ?
#
loop_
_entity_poly.entity_id
_entity_poly.type
_entity_poly.pdbx_seq_one_letter_code
_entity_poly.pdbx_strand_id
1 'polypeptide(L)' 'MTDELFSGFSDAGWDEAPWDAEPTFSPDEMQILLNPELSVAEAADRVGCAHHDVVRIRKTG' A
#
# COMPACT_ATOMS: atom_id res chain seq x y z
N MET A 1 36.51 -28.63 -20.23
CA MET A 1 35.24 -27.99 -20.67
C MET A 1 34.37 -27.90 -19.44
N THR A 2 34.70 -26.92 -18.63
CA THR A 2 34.11 -26.55 -17.35
C THR A 2 34.04 -25.04 -17.40
N ASP A 3 33.02 -24.47 -16.80
CA ASP A 3 32.48 -23.12 -17.03
C ASP A 3 31.62 -23.03 -18.27
N GLU A 4 30.31 -22.88 -18.04
CA GLU A 4 29.34 -22.00 -18.75
C GLU A 4 27.89 -22.34 -18.28
N LEU A 5 27.70 -22.71 -16.99
CA LEU A 5 26.36 -23.03 -16.45
C LEU A 5 25.71 -21.92 -15.62
N PHE A 6 26.35 -20.76 -15.49
CA PHE A 6 25.78 -19.62 -14.76
C PHE A 6 26.07 -18.31 -15.48
N SER A 7 25.56 -18.19 -16.71
CA SER A 7 25.40 -16.90 -17.39
C SER A 7 23.99 -16.37 -17.12
N GLY A 8 23.88 -15.36 -16.25
CA GLY A 8 22.64 -14.60 -16.08
C GLY A 8 21.90 -14.89 -14.78
N PHE A 9 22.53 -14.58 -13.64
CA PHE A 9 21.72 -14.06 -12.54
C PHE A 9 21.28 -12.66 -12.97
N SER A 10 20.19 -12.59 -13.74
CA SER A 10 19.50 -11.31 -13.92
C SER A 10 19.17 -10.83 -12.52
N ASP A 11 19.74 -9.69 -12.17
CA ASP A 11 19.38 -8.87 -11.03
C ASP A 11 17.88 -8.60 -11.09
N ALA A 12 17.10 -9.52 -10.54
CA ALA A 12 15.66 -9.56 -10.73
C ALA A 12 15.04 -8.57 -9.76
N GLY A 13 15.18 -7.27 -10.05
CA GLY A 13 14.29 -6.18 -9.63
C GLY A 13 13.66 -6.32 -8.24
N TRP A 14 14.47 -6.63 -7.22
CA TRP A 14 14.08 -6.52 -5.80
C TRP A 14 14.22 -5.08 -5.30
N ASP A 15 14.48 -4.12 -6.20
CA ASP A 15 14.68 -2.71 -5.87
C ASP A 15 13.40 -2.02 -5.38
N GLU A 16 12.22 -2.51 -5.78
CA GLU A 16 10.95 -1.91 -5.38
C GLU A 16 9.96 -3.00 -5.01
N ALA A 17 9.71 -3.15 -3.72
CA ALA A 17 8.67 -4.05 -3.30
C ALA A 17 7.30 -3.38 -3.48
N PRO A 18 6.27 -4.10 -3.95
CA PRO A 18 4.92 -3.54 -4.10
C PRO A 18 4.29 -3.02 -2.80
N TRP A 19 4.85 -3.38 -1.64
CA TRP A 19 4.45 -2.90 -0.31
C TRP A 19 5.25 -1.68 0.19
N ASP A 20 6.25 -1.22 -0.56
CA ASP A 20 7.00 0.02 -0.27
C ASP A 20 6.28 1.26 -0.81
N ALA A 21 5.34 1.09 -1.74
CA ALA A 21 4.52 2.19 -2.24
C ALA A 21 3.51 2.64 -1.18
N GLU A 22 3.46 3.95 -0.92
CA GLU A 22 2.39 4.50 -0.07
C GLU A 22 1.03 4.25 -0.74
N PRO A 23 0.03 3.76 0.02
CA PRO A 23 -1.30 3.53 -0.53
C PRO A 23 -1.87 4.87 -1.02
N THR A 24 -2.13 4.93 -2.31
CA THR A 24 -2.72 6.11 -2.94
C THR A 24 -4.24 5.95 -2.93
N PHE A 25 -4.94 6.84 -2.23
CA PHE A 25 -6.40 6.82 -2.15
C PHE A 25 -7.00 7.76 -3.19
N SER A 26 -8.04 7.30 -3.88
CA SER A 26 -8.87 8.14 -4.73
C SER A 26 -9.65 9.18 -3.90
N PRO A 27 -10.11 10.29 -4.50
CA PRO A 27 -10.89 11.30 -3.77
C PRO A 27 -12.20 10.75 -3.20
N ASP A 28 -12.83 9.76 -3.86
CA ASP A 28 -14.03 9.09 -3.37
C ASP A 28 -13.73 8.26 -2.11
N GLU A 29 -12.64 7.49 -2.13
CA GLU A 29 -12.18 6.75 -0.95
C GLU A 29 -11.81 7.70 0.19
N MET A 30 -11.17 8.83 -0.13
CA MET A 30 -10.80 9.84 0.88
C MET A 30 -12.04 10.38 1.61
N GLN A 31 -13.16 10.59 0.92
CA GLN A 31 -14.42 11.00 1.57
C GLN A 31 -14.92 9.95 2.56
N ILE A 32 -14.76 8.65 2.25
CA ILE A 32 -15.12 7.56 3.16
C ILE A 32 -14.19 7.55 4.36
N LEU A 33 -12.88 7.68 4.14
CA LEU A 33 -11.86 7.67 5.20
C LEU A 33 -12.01 8.84 6.16
N LEU A 34 -12.36 10.02 5.65
CA LEU A 34 -12.57 11.23 6.44
C LEU A 34 -13.98 11.34 7.05
N ASN A 35 -14.90 10.43 6.73
CA ASN A 35 -16.26 10.49 7.24
C ASN A 35 -16.29 10.21 8.77
N PRO A 36 -16.63 11.19 9.63
CA PRO A 36 -16.67 11.01 11.07
C PRO A 36 -17.85 10.14 11.54
N GLU A 37 -18.88 9.94 10.71
CA GLU A 37 -20.00 9.04 11.02
C GLU A 37 -19.60 7.55 10.91
N LEU A 38 -18.52 7.26 10.17
CA LEU A 38 -17.98 5.90 10.06
C LEU A 38 -16.87 5.67 11.09
N SER A 39 -16.93 4.50 11.74
CA SER A 39 -15.82 4.03 12.56
C SER A 39 -14.57 3.81 11.69
N VAL A 40 -13.40 3.88 12.32
CA VAL A 40 -12.11 3.61 11.64
C VAL A 40 -12.12 2.25 10.95
N ALA A 41 -12.72 1.24 11.60
CA ALA A 41 -12.84 -0.11 11.07
C ALA A 41 -13.73 -0.18 9.83
N GLU A 42 -14.92 0.45 9.89
CA GLU A 42 -15.83 0.44 8.74
C GLU A 42 -15.29 1.23 7.56
N ALA A 43 -14.61 2.35 7.81
CA ALA A 43 -13.98 3.13 6.75
C ALA A 43 -12.84 2.34 6.08
N ALA A 44 -12.01 1.66 6.88
CA ALA A 44 -10.93 0.82 6.39
C ALA A 44 -11.44 -0.38 5.58
N ASP A 45 -12.48 -1.07 6.06
CA ASP A 45 -13.09 -2.22 5.40
C ASP A 45 -13.70 -1.83 4.04
N ARG A 46 -14.39 -0.68 3.98
CA ARG A 46 -15.01 -0.18 2.74
C ARG A 46 -13.98 0.16 1.64
N VAL A 47 -12.82 0.67 2.05
CA VAL A 47 -11.74 1.09 1.14
C VAL A 47 -10.75 -0.07 0.90
N GLY A 48 -10.75 -1.09 1.76
CA GLY A 48 -9.79 -2.18 1.70
C GLY A 48 -8.38 -1.77 2.16
N CYS A 49 -8.28 -0.84 3.11
CA CYS A 49 -6.99 -0.33 3.60
C CYS A 49 -6.73 -0.69 5.07
N ALA A 50 -5.52 -0.39 5.55
CA ALA A 50 -5.18 -0.65 6.94
C ALA A 50 -5.85 0.38 7.87
N HIS A 51 -6.34 -0.07 9.03
CA HIS A 51 -6.88 0.82 10.08
C HIS A 51 -5.91 1.94 10.45
N HIS A 52 -4.60 1.63 10.44
CA HIS A 52 -3.55 2.59 10.74
C HIS A 52 -3.55 3.78 9.76
N ASP A 53 -3.78 3.55 8.47
CA ASP A 53 -3.83 4.61 7.47
C ASP A 53 -5.02 5.54 7.70
N VAL A 54 -6.18 4.99 8.04
CA VAL A 54 -7.38 5.79 8.35
C VAL A 54 -7.13 6.70 9.55
N VAL A 55 -6.50 6.18 10.62
CA VAL A 55 -6.13 6.98 11.80
C VAL A 55 -5.11 8.05 11.44
N ARG A 56 -4.08 7.70 10.65
CA ARG A 56 -3.05 8.63 10.18
C ARG A 56 -3.66 9.78 9.38
N ILE A 57 -4.55 9.48 8.44
CA ILE A 57 -5.24 10.45 7.59
C ILE A 57 -6.11 11.38 8.43
N ARG A 58 -6.94 10.85 9.33
CA ARG A 58 -7.80 11.67 10.22
C ARG A 58 -7.03 12.56 11.19
N LYS A 59 -5.81 12.17 11.56
CA LYS A 59 -4.96 12.94 12.48
C LYS A 59 -4.14 14.03 11.77
N THR A 60 -3.89 13.87 10.48
CA THR A 60 -3.10 14.81 9.66
C THR A 60 -3.97 15.85 8.96
N GLY A 61 -5.27 15.57 8.82
CA GLY A 61 -6.28 16.48 8.24
C GLY A 61 -6.73 17.61 9.16
#